data_AF-A0A382RAK6-F1
#
_entry.id   AF-A0A382RAK6-F1
#
_cell.length_a   1.000
_cell.length_b   1.000
_cell.length_c   1.000
_cell.angle_alpha   90.00
_cell.angle_beta   90.00
_cell.angle_gamma   90.00
#
_symmetry.space_group_name_H-M   'P 1'
#
loop_
_entity.id
_entity.type
_entity.pdbx_description
1 polymer ?
#
loop_
_entity_poly.entity_id
_entity_poly.type
_entity_poly.pdbx_seq_one_letter_code
_entity_poly.pdbx_strand_id
1 'polypeptide(L)'
;MFGLHLIWRKPRSTDVVIYDRVGAEFIRRCLDGIDSWQIMDVRDTLYVHPRVVFLSIYFFLKRWYCEYQYLKIARPKSLIEKAVIRLIQPKVVITFGENSERFGILSRLCPSALFLGVQNGLRGPKVSDIHFRLYLTNCLCFGQDTVDKYEKSGQSIGKFHIIGSLKTGLFDIQESGTHSSTFDICFISQY
;
A
#
# COMPACT_ATOMS: atom_id res chain seq x y z
N MET A 1 -16.73 17.14 -6.09
CA MET A 1 -17.81 16.59 -5.25
C MET A 1 -17.81 15.07 -5.48
N PHE A 2 -17.04 14.30 -4.70
CA PHE A 2 -16.96 12.84 -4.87
C PHE A 2 -17.97 12.18 -3.93
N GLY A 3 -18.94 11.47 -4.49
CA GLY A 3 -19.91 10.70 -3.71
C GLY A 3 -19.25 9.44 -3.14
N LEU A 4 -19.62 9.09 -1.91
CA LEU A 4 -19.22 7.83 -1.29
C LEU A 4 -19.78 6.65 -2.10
N HIS A 5 -18.91 5.78 -2.59
CA HIS A 5 -19.27 4.59 -3.35
C HIS A 5 -19.42 3.37 -2.43
N LEU A 6 -20.63 2.80 -2.36
CA LEU A 6 -20.92 1.63 -1.54
C LEU A 6 -20.75 0.34 -2.33
N ILE A 7 -19.95 -0.58 -1.81
CA ILE A 7 -19.74 -1.91 -2.39
C ILE A 7 -20.53 -2.95 -1.60
N TRP A 8 -21.62 -3.41 -2.21
CA TRP A 8 -22.51 -4.43 -1.65
C TRP A 8 -22.07 -5.86 -1.98
N ARG A 9 -21.27 -6.04 -3.02
CA ARG A 9 -20.77 -7.36 -3.43
C ARG A 9 -19.78 -7.92 -2.41
N LYS A 10 -19.78 -9.24 -2.28
CA LYS A 10 -18.78 -9.96 -1.49
C LYS A 10 -17.38 -9.69 -2.08
N PRO A 11 -16.35 -9.43 -1.25
CA PRO A 11 -14.97 -9.36 -1.72
C PRO A 11 -14.57 -10.65 -2.44
N ARG A 12 -13.98 -10.52 -3.63
CA ARG A 12 -13.48 -11.65 -4.43
C ARG A 12 -12.19 -12.17 -3.81
N SER A 13 -11.98 -13.49 -3.77
CA SER A 13 -10.67 -14.02 -3.35
C SER A 13 -9.66 -13.86 -4.50
N THR A 14 -8.47 -13.36 -4.19
CA THR A 14 -7.35 -13.18 -5.14
C THR A 14 -6.04 -13.31 -4.38
N ASP A 15 -4.97 -13.69 -5.08
CA ASP A 15 -3.64 -13.84 -4.49
C ASP A 15 -2.98 -12.49 -4.20
N VAL A 16 -3.17 -11.51 -5.08
CA VAL A 16 -2.62 -10.16 -4.94
C VAL A 16 -3.73 -9.13 -4.81
N VAL A 17 -3.57 -8.19 -3.88
CA VAL A 17 -4.41 -7.01 -3.75
C VAL A 17 -3.55 -5.77 -3.92
N ILE A 18 -3.87 -4.95 -4.92
CA ILE A 18 -3.32 -3.61 -5.06
C ILE A 18 -4.19 -2.68 -4.21
N TYR A 19 -3.60 -2.13 -3.14
CA TYR A 19 -4.26 -1.26 -2.19
C TYR A 19 -4.13 0.20 -2.62
N ASP A 20 -5.26 0.87 -2.81
CA ASP A 20 -5.39 2.19 -3.47
C ASP A 20 -5.25 2.12 -4.99
N ARG A 21 -6.04 2.95 -5.69
CA ARG A 21 -6.02 3.10 -7.14
C ARG A 21 -4.84 3.94 -7.63
N VAL A 22 -4.35 4.85 -6.78
CA VAL A 22 -3.28 5.78 -7.17
C VAL A 22 -1.97 5.01 -7.30
N GLY A 23 -1.37 5.06 -8.49
CA GLY A 23 -0.14 4.35 -8.81
C GLY A 23 -0.31 2.84 -9.02
N ALA A 24 -1.55 2.34 -9.01
CA ALA A 24 -1.84 0.93 -9.28
C ALA A 24 -1.39 0.52 -10.69
N GLU A 25 -1.35 1.46 -11.64
CA GLU A 25 -0.85 1.26 -12.99
C GLU A 25 0.62 0.82 -13.03
N PHE A 26 1.46 1.33 -12.13
CA PHE A 26 2.87 0.93 -12.05
C PHE A 26 2.99 -0.48 -11.48
N ILE A 27 2.27 -0.77 -10.40
CA ILE A 27 2.26 -2.11 -9.81
C ILE A 27 1.74 -3.15 -10.80
N ARG A 28 0.65 -2.82 -11.52
CA ARG A 28 0.04 -3.72 -12.51
C ARG A 28 1.04 -4.17 -13.58
N ARG A 29 1.93 -3.28 -14.04
CA ARG A 29 2.97 -3.60 -15.02
C ARG A 29 3.98 -4.64 -14.50
N CYS A 30 4.13 -4.75 -13.18
CA CYS A 30 5.02 -5.74 -12.54
C CYS A 30 4.33 -7.07 -12.23
N LEU A 31 3.02 -7.17 -12.47
CA LEU A 31 2.23 -8.39 -12.26
C LEU A 31 2.06 -9.18 -13.55
N ASP A 32 2.93 -9.00 -14.55
CA ASP A 32 2.87 -9.78 -15.77
C ASP A 32 3.02 -11.28 -15.46
N GLY A 33 2.19 -12.11 -16.07
CA GLY A 33 2.07 -13.54 -15.74
C GLY A 33 1.36 -13.87 -14.41
N ILE A 34 0.82 -12.88 -13.68
CA ILE A 34 -0.02 -13.09 -12.50
C ILE A 34 -1.46 -12.69 -12.84
N ASP A 35 -2.36 -13.67 -12.93
CA ASP A 35 -3.77 -13.41 -13.26
C ASP A 35 -4.66 -13.15 -12.03
N SER A 36 -4.24 -13.63 -10.86
CA SER A 36 -5.03 -13.57 -9.62
C SER A 36 -4.77 -12.29 -8.82
N TRP A 37 -5.24 -11.15 -9.35
CA TRP A 37 -5.13 -9.87 -8.66
C TRP A 37 -6.42 -9.04 -8.71
N GLN A 38 -6.54 -8.07 -7.82
CA GLN A 38 -7.58 -7.03 -7.87
C GLN A 38 -7.09 -5.72 -7.25
N ILE A 39 -7.72 -4.61 -7.63
CA ILE A 39 -7.53 -3.31 -6.98
C ILE A 39 -8.60 -3.14 -5.91
N MET A 40 -8.16 -2.81 -4.68
CA MET A 40 -9.04 -2.39 -3.61
C MET A 40 -8.98 -0.86 -3.49
N ASP A 41 -9.98 -0.17 -4.05
CA ASP A 41 -10.14 1.27 -3.86
C ASP A 41 -10.53 1.55 -2.39
N VAL A 42 -9.80 2.46 -1.76
CA VAL A 42 -9.89 2.78 -0.33
C VAL A 42 -10.13 4.26 -0.06
N ARG A 43 -10.25 5.11 -1.10
CA ARG A 43 -10.42 6.55 -0.92
C ARG A 43 -11.88 6.88 -0.66
N ASP A 44 -12.71 6.75 -1.68
CA ASP A 44 -14.12 7.14 -1.65
C ASP A 44 -15.05 5.92 -1.62
N THR A 45 -14.54 4.77 -1.18
CA THR A 45 -15.21 3.48 -1.24
C THR A 45 -15.44 2.89 0.15
N LEU A 46 -16.61 2.28 0.36
CA LEU A 46 -16.95 1.55 1.58
C LEU A 46 -17.60 0.20 1.26
N TYR A 47 -17.02 -0.89 1.79
CA TYR A 47 -17.60 -2.22 1.68
C TYR A 47 -18.69 -2.42 2.75
N VAL A 48 -19.93 -2.68 2.29
CA VAL A 48 -21.12 -2.81 3.15
C VAL A 48 -21.77 -4.19 3.06
N HIS A 49 -21.14 -5.14 2.35
CA HIS A 49 -21.60 -6.53 2.31
C HIS A 49 -21.76 -7.10 3.74
N PRO A 50 -22.84 -7.86 4.06
CA PRO A 50 -23.14 -8.29 5.44
C PRO A 50 -21.98 -8.98 6.17
N ARG A 51 -21.21 -9.84 5.48
CA ARG A 51 -20.03 -10.50 6.07
C ARG A 51 -18.92 -9.51 6.43
N VAL A 52 -18.74 -8.44 5.65
CA VAL A 52 -17.77 -7.38 5.95
C VAL A 52 -18.25 -6.63 7.18
N VAL A 53 -19.52 -6.23 7.23
CA VAL A 53 -20.10 -5.51 8.38
C VAL A 53 -19.98 -6.33 9.66
N PHE A 54 -20.38 -7.61 9.64
CA PHE A 54 -20.28 -8.51 10.78
C PHE A 54 -18.83 -8.65 11.30
N LEU A 55 -17.86 -8.90 10.41
CA LEU A 55 -16.45 -8.97 10.80
C LEU A 55 -15.90 -7.64 11.31
N SER A 56 -16.37 -6.52 10.74
CA SER A 56 -15.97 -5.17 11.18
C SER A 56 -16.45 -4.90 12.61
N ILE A 57 -17.70 -5.25 12.91
CA ILE A 57 -18.27 -5.18 14.27
C ILE A 57 -17.47 -6.10 15.19
N TYR A 58 -17.20 -7.35 14.80
CA TYR A 58 -16.39 -8.28 15.59
C TYR A 58 -15.00 -7.68 15.92
N PHE A 59 -14.29 -7.11 14.94
CA PHE A 59 -12.99 -6.49 15.19
C PHE A 59 -13.08 -5.24 16.05
N PHE A 60 -14.16 -4.46 15.92
CA PHE A 60 -14.43 -3.31 16.74
C PHE A 60 -14.67 -3.71 18.20
N LEU A 61 -15.53 -4.70 18.46
CA LEU A 61 -15.76 -5.24 19.81
C LEU A 61 -14.48 -5.85 20.40
N LYS A 62 -13.73 -6.61 19.59
CA LYS A 62 -12.47 -7.22 20.00
C LYS A 62 -11.42 -6.21 20.45
N ARG A 63 -11.50 -4.95 20.02
CA ARG A 63 -10.59 -3.87 20.42
C ARG A 63 -10.55 -3.65 21.93
N TRP A 64 -11.67 -3.86 22.63
CA TRP A 64 -11.74 -3.63 24.09
C TRP A 64 -11.03 -4.70 24.92
N TYR A 65 -10.94 -5.93 24.41
CA TYR A 65 -10.40 -7.07 25.15
C TYR A 65 -9.03 -7.54 24.63
N CYS A 66 -8.55 -6.98 23.52
CA CYS A 66 -7.31 -7.41 22.88
C CYS A 66 -6.16 -6.47 23.24
N GLU A 67 -5.08 -7.01 23.80
CA GLU A 67 -3.86 -6.26 24.11
C GLU A 67 -3.04 -5.85 22.88
N TYR A 68 -3.48 -6.23 21.66
CA TYR A 68 -2.76 -5.88 20.45
C TYR A 68 -2.92 -4.39 20.11
N GLN A 69 -1.87 -3.61 20.41
CA GLN A 69 -1.83 -2.14 20.28
C GLN A 69 -2.36 -1.61 18.93
N TYR A 70 -2.06 -2.29 17.81
CA TYR A 70 -2.49 -1.84 16.49
C TYR A 70 -4.00 -1.92 16.30
N LEU A 71 -4.68 -2.84 16.98
CA LEU A 71 -6.15 -2.90 16.98
C LEU A 71 -6.71 -1.76 17.82
N LYS A 72 -6.04 -1.40 18.93
CA LYS A 72 -6.40 -0.28 19.82
C LYS A 72 -6.24 1.09 19.18
N ILE A 73 -5.40 1.26 18.14
CA ILE A 73 -5.25 2.56 17.42
C ILE A 73 -5.96 2.60 16.06
N ALA A 74 -6.43 1.45 15.56
CA ALA A 74 -7.09 1.37 14.27
C ALA A 74 -8.36 2.23 14.20
N ARG A 75 -8.49 3.02 13.13
CA ARG A 75 -9.70 3.79 12.84
C ARG A 75 -10.81 2.85 12.33
N PRO A 76 -12.10 3.20 12.46
CA PRO A 76 -13.20 2.35 12.00
C PRO A 76 -13.05 1.87 10.54
N LYS A 77 -12.61 2.76 9.64
CA LYS A 77 -12.36 2.42 8.24
C LYS A 77 -11.28 1.34 8.06
N SER A 78 -10.21 1.36 8.87
CA SER A 78 -9.18 0.31 8.89
C SER A 78 -9.73 -1.04 9.33
N LEU A 79 -10.71 -1.07 10.23
CA LEU A 79 -11.35 -2.32 10.68
C LEU A 79 -12.23 -2.92 9.57
N ILE A 80 -12.89 -2.06 8.78
CA ILE A 80 -13.64 -2.47 7.60
C ILE A 80 -12.70 -3.04 6.54
N GLU A 81 -11.61 -2.35 6.25
CA GLU A 81 -10.59 -2.83 5.31
C GLU A 81 -9.93 -4.12 5.79
N LYS A 82 -9.68 -4.27 7.10
CA LYS A 82 -9.22 -5.54 7.71
C LYS A 82 -10.23 -6.66 7.47
N ALA A 83 -11.53 -6.40 7.62
CA ALA A 83 -12.58 -7.38 7.32
C ALA A 83 -12.61 -7.76 5.84
N VAL A 84 -12.45 -6.80 4.94
CA VAL A 84 -12.33 -7.05 3.50
C VAL A 84 -11.11 -7.93 3.20
N ILE A 85 -9.92 -7.56 3.67
CA ILE A 85 -8.68 -8.33 3.48
C ILE A 85 -8.81 -9.74 4.07
N ARG A 86 -9.44 -9.88 5.24
CA ARG A 86 -9.70 -11.19 5.87
C ARG A 86 -10.61 -12.09 5.03
N LEU A 87 -11.55 -11.51 4.27
CA LEU A 87 -12.44 -12.24 3.38
C LEU A 87 -11.80 -12.54 2.01
N ILE A 88 -10.93 -11.67 1.51
CA ILE A 88 -10.18 -11.90 0.27
C ILE A 88 -9.14 -13.02 0.48
N GLN A 89 -8.49 -13.02 1.66
CA GLN A 89 -7.36 -13.89 2.01
C GLN A 89 -6.18 -13.80 1.02
N PRO A 90 -5.67 -12.60 0.72
CA PRO A 90 -4.59 -12.46 -0.23
C PRO A 90 -3.27 -12.99 0.34
N LYS A 91 -2.39 -13.43 -0.56
CA LYS A 91 -0.99 -13.74 -0.23
C LYS A 91 -0.17 -12.45 -0.13
N VAL A 92 -0.45 -11.48 -1.00
CA VAL A 92 0.25 -10.19 -1.06
C VAL A 92 -0.75 -9.03 -1.09
N VAL A 93 -0.46 -7.99 -0.30
CA VAL A 93 -1.13 -6.69 -0.39
C VAL A 93 -0.05 -5.63 -0.67
N ILE A 94 -0.16 -4.93 -1.78
CA ILE A 94 0.86 -4.00 -2.25
C ILE A 94 0.24 -2.62 -2.54
N THR A 95 0.94 -1.54 -2.23
CA THR A 95 0.49 -0.18 -2.53
C THR A 95 1.61 0.67 -3.10
N PHE A 96 1.27 1.59 -4.01
CA PHE A 96 2.21 2.57 -4.55
C PHE A 96 2.23 3.84 -3.69
N GLY A 97 2.48 3.65 -2.39
CA GLY A 97 2.45 4.69 -1.37
C GLY A 97 2.89 4.15 -0.01
N GLU A 98 4.16 4.30 0.29
CA GLU A 98 4.80 3.84 1.52
C GLU A 98 4.35 4.62 2.78
N ASN A 99 3.82 5.83 2.59
CA ASN A 99 3.54 6.78 3.66
C ASN A 99 2.09 6.73 4.20
N SER A 100 1.36 5.64 4.00
CA SER A 100 -0.02 5.54 4.50
C SER A 100 -0.07 4.94 5.91
N GLU A 101 -0.43 5.75 6.91
CA GLU A 101 -0.66 5.27 8.30
C GLU A 101 -1.64 4.08 8.31
N ARG A 102 -2.74 4.22 7.57
CA ARG A 102 -3.81 3.21 7.46
C ARG A 102 -3.29 1.90 6.87
N PHE A 103 -2.50 1.96 5.80
CA PHE A 103 -1.87 0.77 5.21
C PHE A 103 -0.86 0.13 6.19
N GLY A 104 -0.07 0.95 6.88
CA GLY A 104 0.86 0.49 7.91
C GLY A 104 0.14 -0.25 9.04
N ILE A 105 -0.95 0.30 9.59
CA ILE A 105 -1.76 -0.36 10.60
C ILE A 105 -2.33 -1.69 10.07
N LEU A 106 -2.86 -1.72 8.84
CA LEU A 106 -3.36 -2.94 8.23
C LEU A 106 -2.29 -4.02 8.09
N SER A 107 -1.05 -3.63 7.74
CA SER A 107 0.08 -4.54 7.62
C SER A 107 0.44 -5.25 8.92
N ARG A 108 0.18 -4.61 10.06
CA ARG A 108 0.34 -5.21 11.40
C ARG A 108 -0.89 -6.05 11.78
N LEU A 109 -2.08 -5.59 11.41
CA LEU A 109 -3.33 -6.28 11.72
C LEU A 109 -3.57 -7.56 10.91
N CYS A 110 -2.89 -7.73 9.77
CA CYS A 110 -3.12 -8.83 8.84
C CYS A 110 -1.81 -9.61 8.56
N PRO A 111 -1.21 -10.27 9.57
CA PRO A 111 0.09 -10.92 9.43
C PRO A 111 0.09 -12.14 8.50
N SER A 112 -1.09 -12.64 8.10
CA SER A 112 -1.22 -13.77 7.18
C SER A 112 -0.90 -13.41 5.72
N ALA A 113 -0.79 -12.12 5.39
CA ALA A 113 -0.44 -11.65 4.06
C ALA A 113 0.87 -10.85 4.12
N LEU A 114 1.64 -10.89 3.03
CA LEU A 114 2.80 -10.02 2.85
C LEU A 114 2.34 -8.63 2.44
N PHE A 115 2.63 -7.62 3.26
CA PHE A 115 2.33 -6.23 2.94
C PHE A 115 3.58 -5.52 2.42
N LEU A 116 3.47 -4.87 1.27
CA LEU A 116 4.55 -4.16 0.59
C LEU A 116 4.12 -2.71 0.31
N GLY A 117 4.80 -1.74 0.91
CA GLY A 117 4.66 -0.32 0.56
C GLY A 117 5.76 0.09 -0.40
N VAL A 118 5.41 0.45 -1.64
CA VAL A 118 6.37 0.92 -2.64
C VAL A 118 6.54 2.42 -2.51
N GLN A 119 7.79 2.86 -2.38
CA GLN A 119 8.14 4.26 -2.37
C GLN A 119 7.76 4.91 -3.71
N ASN A 120 6.91 5.93 -3.65
CA ASN A 120 6.39 6.59 -4.85
C ASN A 120 7.05 7.96 -5.16
N GLY A 121 7.93 8.43 -4.28
CA GLY A 121 8.65 9.70 -4.45
C GLY A 121 9.71 9.92 -3.38
N LEU A 122 10.61 10.86 -3.67
CA LEU A 122 11.55 11.37 -2.68
C LEU A 122 10.79 12.29 -1.74
N ARG A 123 10.91 12.06 -0.43
CA ARG A 123 10.48 13.05 0.55
C ARG A 123 11.57 14.11 0.65
N GLY A 124 11.15 15.35 0.89
CA GLY A 124 12.04 16.49 1.10
C GLY A 124 13.05 16.24 2.23
N PRO A 125 13.91 17.23 2.53
CA PRO A 125 15.08 17.07 3.41
C PRO A 125 14.75 16.58 4.83
N LYS A 126 13.48 16.60 5.23
CA LYS A 126 13.00 16.19 6.55
C LYS A 126 11.87 15.16 6.43
N VAL A 127 12.18 13.90 6.73
CA VAL A 127 11.15 12.87 7.03
C VAL A 127 10.38 13.21 8.31
N SER A 128 10.93 14.11 9.16
CA SER A 128 10.23 14.65 10.33
C SER A 128 8.97 15.45 10.01
N ASP A 129 8.73 15.82 8.75
CA ASP A 129 7.50 16.51 8.35
C ASP A 129 6.31 15.53 8.20
N ILE A 130 6.56 14.22 8.34
CA ILE A 130 5.49 13.23 8.51
C ILE A 130 4.95 13.39 9.94
N HIS A 131 3.81 14.08 10.07
CA HIS A 131 3.13 14.33 11.35
C HIS A 131 2.62 13.07 12.08
N PHE A 132 2.86 11.88 11.56
CA PHE A 132 2.38 10.62 12.10
C PHE A 132 3.44 9.52 12.01
N ARG A 133 3.31 8.50 12.87
CA ARG A 133 4.19 7.35 12.88
C ARG A 133 3.73 6.32 11.83
N LEU A 134 4.63 5.91 10.95
CA LEU A 134 4.44 4.81 10.03
C LEU A 134 4.62 3.49 10.76
N TYR A 135 3.77 2.52 10.44
CA TYR A 135 3.76 1.18 11.03
C TYR A 135 3.96 0.07 9.99
N LEU A 136 4.49 0.41 8.82
CA LEU A 136 4.63 -0.48 7.68
C LEU A 136 5.54 -1.68 7.98
N THR A 137 5.14 -2.89 7.62
CA THR A 137 5.98 -4.08 7.82
C THR A 137 7.11 -4.20 6.82
N ASN A 138 6.87 -3.94 5.53
CA ASN A 138 7.90 -3.95 4.49
C ASN A 138 7.82 -2.71 3.60
N CYS A 139 8.93 -1.98 3.51
CA CYS A 139 9.09 -0.81 2.66
C CYS A 139 10.01 -1.15 1.49
N LEU A 140 9.53 -1.00 0.25
CA LEU A 140 10.37 -1.05 -0.94
C LEU A 140 10.80 0.38 -1.28
N CYS A 141 12.09 0.67 -1.11
CA CYS A 141 12.63 2.03 -1.13
C CYS A 141 13.77 2.20 -2.13
N PHE A 142 14.10 3.44 -2.43
CA PHE A 142 15.04 3.80 -3.49
C PHE A 142 16.49 3.49 -3.13
N GLY A 143 16.90 3.71 -1.88
CA GLY A 143 18.30 3.67 -1.49
C GLY A 143 18.51 3.84 0.01
N GLN A 144 19.78 3.70 0.42
CA GLN A 144 20.19 3.77 1.83
C GLN A 144 19.82 5.12 2.48
N ASP A 145 19.92 6.23 1.75
CA ASP A 145 19.50 7.56 2.25
C ASP A 145 18.04 7.58 2.76
N THR A 146 17.14 6.83 2.10
CA THR A 146 15.75 6.72 2.57
C THR A 146 15.66 5.93 3.87
N VAL A 147 16.40 4.83 3.99
CA VAL A 147 16.48 4.01 5.20
C VAL A 147 16.95 4.86 6.38
N ASP A 148 18.08 5.53 6.22
CA ASP A 148 18.71 6.35 7.25
C ASP A 148 17.75 7.45 7.76
N LYS A 149 17.01 8.09 6.85
CA LYS A 149 16.04 9.13 7.21
C LYS A 149 14.84 8.59 7.99
N TYR A 150 14.30 7.42 7.60
CA TYR A 150 13.18 6.80 8.32
C TYR A 150 13.61 6.28 9.69
N GLU A 151 14.80 5.71 9.82
CA GLU A 151 15.34 5.24 11.09
C GLU A 151 15.62 6.40 12.05
N LYS A 152 16.29 7.46 11.56
CA LYS A 152 16.57 8.67 12.34
C LYS A 152 15.30 9.36 12.85
N SER A 153 14.17 9.21 12.15
CA SER A 153 12.88 9.78 12.56
C SER A 153 12.04 8.86 13.44
N GLY A 154 12.56 7.69 13.86
CA GLY A 154 11.88 6.79 14.81
C GLY A 154 10.65 6.08 14.24
N GLN A 155 10.57 5.98 12.91
CA GLN A 155 9.45 5.39 12.20
C GLN A 155 9.42 3.87 12.42
N SER A 156 8.23 3.28 12.58
CA SER A 156 8.08 1.86 12.93
C SER A 156 7.97 0.98 11.68
N ILE A 157 9.01 1.04 10.84
CA ILE A 157 9.13 0.20 9.65
C ILE A 157 9.78 -1.13 10.05
N GLY A 158 9.20 -2.27 9.61
CA GLY A 158 9.72 -3.60 9.96
C GLY A 158 10.98 -3.97 9.20
N LYS A 159 10.92 -3.88 7.86
CA LYS A 159 12.04 -4.19 6.97
C LYS A 159 12.08 -3.22 5.80
N PHE A 160 13.27 -2.74 5.46
CA PHE A 160 13.54 -2.02 4.22
C PHE A 160 14.09 -2.97 3.17
N HIS A 161 13.63 -2.79 1.93
CA HIS A 161 14.15 -3.45 0.75
C HIS A 161 14.58 -2.35 -0.23
N ILE A 162 15.87 -2.22 -0.47
CA ILE A 162 16.40 -1.23 -1.41
C ILE A 162 16.26 -1.83 -2.81
N ILE A 163 15.37 -1.26 -3.62
CA ILE A 163 15.05 -1.75 -4.96
C ILE A 163 15.19 -0.68 -6.05
N GLY A 164 15.55 0.56 -5.69
CA GLY A 164 15.52 1.68 -6.62
C GLY A 164 14.10 2.15 -6.95
N SER A 165 13.99 3.00 -7.97
CA SER A 165 12.71 3.56 -8.42
C SER A 165 11.96 2.56 -9.30
N LEU A 166 10.75 2.16 -8.87
CA LEU A 166 9.88 1.30 -9.69
C LEU A 166 9.60 1.92 -11.06
N LYS A 167 9.36 3.23 -11.10
CA LYS A 167 9.07 3.95 -12.36
C LYS A 167 10.26 3.92 -13.30
N THR A 168 11.47 4.08 -12.75
CA THR A 168 12.71 4.03 -13.53
C THR A 168 12.93 2.62 -14.08
N GLY A 169 12.82 1.58 -13.25
CA GLY A 169 12.95 0.21 -13.73
C GLY A 169 11.91 -0.16 -14.81
N LEU A 170 10.67 0.33 -14.68
CA LEU A 170 9.65 0.14 -15.71
C LEU A 170 9.93 0.91 -17.02
N PHE A 171 10.57 2.07 -16.93
CA PHE A 171 11.01 2.85 -18.08
C PHE A 171 12.17 2.15 -18.80
N ASP A 172 13.17 1.66 -18.07
CA ASP A 172 14.33 0.97 -18.64
C ASP A 172 13.93 -0.32 -19.38
N ILE A 173 12.97 -1.07 -18.84
CA ILE A 173 12.39 -2.26 -19.50
C ILE A 173 11.67 -1.87 -20.80
N GLN A 174 11.05 -0.69 -20.85
CA GLN A 174 10.34 -0.22 -22.04
C GLN A 174 11.29 0.26 -23.14
N GLU A 175 12.33 1.02 -22.79
CA GLU A 175 13.29 1.60 -23.73
C GLU A 175 14.31 0.60 -24.28
N SER A 176 14.63 -0.46 -23.52
CA SER A 176 15.53 -1.53 -24.00
C SER A 176 14.99 -2.29 -25.22
N GLY A 177 13.72 -2.10 -25.60
CA GLY A 177 13.13 -2.59 -26.85
C GLY A 177 13.23 -1.64 -28.05
N THR A 178 13.66 -0.39 -27.88
CA THR A 178 13.61 0.67 -28.90
C THR A 178 14.92 1.48 -28.96
N HIS A 179 16.00 0.87 -29.44
CA HIS A 179 17.22 1.62 -29.76
C HIS A 179 17.13 2.26 -31.15
N SER A 180 16.65 3.50 -31.21
CA SER A 180 16.93 4.45 -32.31
C SER A 180 17.85 5.53 -31.77
N SER A 181 19.08 5.60 -32.27
CA SER A 181 20.14 6.52 -31.81
C SER A 181 19.97 7.93 -32.39
N THR A 182 18.89 8.60 -32.03
CA THR A 182 18.67 10.02 -32.34
C THR A 182 18.08 10.70 -31.11
N PHE A 183 18.94 11.34 -30.33
CA PHE A 183 18.55 12.09 -29.13
C PHE A 183 18.83 13.57 -29.36
N ASP A 184 17.78 14.41 -29.34
CA ASP A 184 17.95 15.87 -29.42
C ASP A 184 17.51 16.59 -28.13
N ILE A 185 16.52 16.08 -27.37
CA ILE A 185 16.06 16.74 -26.12
C ILE A 185 15.58 15.70 -25.10
N CYS A 186 16.12 15.76 -23.87
CA CYS A 186 15.62 15.03 -22.71
C CYS A 186 14.78 15.97 -21.84
N PHE A 187 13.48 15.71 -21.74
CA PHE A 187 12.59 16.49 -20.87
C PHE A 187 12.57 15.89 -19.46
N ILE A 188 13.29 16.52 -18.53
CA ILE A 188 13.24 16.15 -17.11
C ILE A 188 12.01 16.83 -16.49
N SER A 189 10.92 16.08 -16.38
CA SER A 189 9.74 16.50 -15.61
C SER A 189 10.00 16.29 -14.11
N GLN A 190 10.07 17.40 -13.36
CA GLN A 190 9.90 17.40 -11.91
C GLN A 190 8.41 17.47 -11.56
N TYR A 191 8.01 16.72 -10.54
CA TYR A 191 6.71 16.80 -9.85
C TYR A 191 6.95 17.19 -8.40
#